data_AF-A0A9D9HNB1-F1
#
_entry.id   AF-A0A9D9HNB1-F1
#
_cell.length_a   1.000
_cell.length_b   1.000
_cell.length_c   1.000
_cell.angle_alpha   90.00
_cell.angle_beta   90.00
_cell.angle_gamma   90.00
#
_symmetry.space_group_name_H-M   'P 1'
#
loop_
_entity.id
_entity.type
_entity.pdbx_description
1 polymer ?
#
loop_
_entity_poly.entity_id
_entity_poly.type
_entity_poly.pdbx_seq_one_letter_code
_entity_poly.pdbx_strand_id
1 'polypeptide(L)' 'MVAEIKMDGIDCANCCAKMEEGIRNLPGVINAEISFMTQVLHLECDEGDLPELKKKIKKLCSKIEPGCFLDF' A
#
# COMPACT_ATOMS: atom_id res chain seq x y z
N MET A 1 -8.02 9.92 8.08
CA MET A 1 -6.99 9.43 9.04
C MET A 1 -5.76 8.98 8.26
N VAL A 2 -4.59 8.93 8.89
CA VAL A 2 -3.38 8.36 8.27
C VAL A 2 -3.02 7.07 8.98
N ALA A 3 -2.86 5.99 8.21
CA ALA A 3 -2.39 4.70 8.69
C ALA A 3 -0.99 4.43 8.13
N GLU A 4 -0.11 3.93 9.00
CA GLU A 4 1.22 3.44 8.61
C GLU A 4 1.19 1.92 8.54
N ILE A 5 1.53 1.38 7.37
CA ILE A 5 1.51 -0.05 7.10
C ILE A 5 2.93 -0.46 6.74
N LYS A 6 3.52 -1.34 7.54
CA LYS A 6 4.83 -1.92 7.20
C LYS A 6 4.69 -2.86 6.02
N MET A 7 5.68 -2.77 5.15
CA MET A 7 5.81 -3.61 3.97
C MET A 7 7.16 -4.32 4.07
N ASP A 8 7.23 -5.52 3.52
CA ASP A 8 8.46 -6.30 3.44
C ASP A 8 8.61 -6.86 2.03
N GLY A 9 9.85 -7.07 1.61
CA GLY A 9 10.15 -7.73 0.33
C GLY A 9 9.92 -6.84 -0.90
N ILE A 10 9.96 -5.52 -0.75
CA ILE A 10 10.02 -4.62 -1.90
C ILE A 10 11.48 -4.44 -2.32
N ASP A 11 11.85 -4.93 -3.48
CA ASP A 11 13.21 -4.86 -4.05
C ASP A 11 13.30 -3.98 -5.31
N CYS A 12 12.15 -3.52 -5.82
CA CYS A 12 12.08 -2.75 -7.06
C CYS A 12 11.37 -1.40 -6.86
N ALA A 13 12.13 -0.30 -6.95
CA ALA A 13 11.58 1.06 -6.85
C ALA A 13 10.50 1.38 -7.89
N ASN A 14 10.58 0.77 -9.08
CA ASN A 14 9.55 0.92 -10.12
C ASN A 14 8.26 0.15 -9.77
N CYS A 15 8.36 -0.99 -9.08
CA CYS A 15 7.21 -1.70 -8.55
C CYS A 15 6.53 -0.90 -7.44
N CYS A 16 7.31 -0.29 -6.53
CA CYS A 16 6.79 0.67 -5.54
C CYS A 16 5.92 1.77 -6.18
N ALA A 17 6.44 2.45 -7.21
CA ALA A 17 5.69 3.52 -7.86
C ALA A 17 4.36 3.03 -8.45
N LYS A 18 4.35 1.84 -9.07
CA LYS A 18 3.12 1.21 -9.60
C LYS A 18 2.16 0.79 -8.49
N MET A 19 2.66 0.30 -7.36
CA MET A 19 1.82 -0.02 -6.21
C MET A 19 1.17 1.24 -5.67
N GLU A 20 1.94 2.31 -5.45
CA GLU A 20 1.45 3.57 -4.93
C GLU A 20 0.36 4.17 -5.83
N GLU A 21 0.59 4.21 -7.15
CA GLU A 21 -0.43 4.64 -8.12
C GLU A 21 -1.66 3.72 -8.08
N GLY A 22 -1.46 2.41 -8.02
CA GLY A 22 -2.54 1.44 -7.91
C GLY A 22 -3.38 1.60 -6.63
N ILE A 23 -2.74 1.90 -5.49
CA ILE A 23 -3.39 2.13 -4.21
C ILE A 23 -4.18 3.44 -4.24
N ARG A 24 -3.60 4.52 -4.78
CA ARG A 24 -4.29 5.82 -4.93
C ARG A 24 -5.57 5.73 -5.76
N ASN A 25 -5.64 4.78 -6.68
CA ASN A 25 -6.83 4.53 -7.51
C ASN A 25 -7.91 3.67 -6.83
N LEU A 26 -7.69 3.17 -5.60
CA LEU A 26 -8.70 2.40 -4.88
C LEU A 26 -9.79 3.33 -4.31
N PRO A 27 -11.08 2.97 -4.45
CA PRO A 27 -12.16 3.72 -3.80
C PRO A 27 -11.98 3.76 -2.28
N GLY A 28 -12.12 4.94 -1.68
CA GLY A 28 -11.92 5.20 -0.25
C GLY A 28 -10.49 5.64 0.12
N VAL A 29 -9.56 5.66 -0.83
CA VAL A 29 -8.22 6.23 -0.62
C VAL A 29 -8.23 7.72 -0.95
N ILE A 30 -7.76 8.54 -0.01
CA ILE A 30 -7.56 9.99 -0.17
C ILE A 30 -6.15 10.22 -0.72
N ASN A 31 -5.15 9.56 -0.14
CA ASN A 31 -3.77 9.60 -0.60
C ASN A 31 -3.02 8.31 -0.21
N ALA A 32 -1.94 8.01 -0.93
CA ALA A 32 -1.02 6.94 -0.56
C ALA A 32 0.40 7.26 -1.04
N GLU A 33 1.38 7.04 -0.15
CA GLU A 33 2.80 7.17 -0.44
C GLU A 33 3.56 5.95 0.10
N ILE A 34 4.49 5.41 -0.69
CA ILE A 34 5.35 4.31 -0.27
C ILE A 34 6.79 4.80 -0.15
N SER A 35 7.31 4.81 1.07
CA SER A 35 8.74 5.00 1.30
C SER A 35 9.49 3.71 1.02
N PHE A 36 10.11 3.60 -0.16
CA PHE A 36 10.94 2.46 -0.53
C PHE A 36 12.10 2.23 0.45
N MET A 37 12.70 3.32 0.98
CA MET A 37 13.83 3.23 1.91
C MET A 37 13.44 2.63 3.26
N THR A 38 12.24 2.94 3.76
CA THR A 38 11.78 2.46 5.07
C THR A 38 10.80 1.29 4.97
N GLN A 39 10.40 0.93 3.75
CA GLN A 39 9.34 -0.04 3.44
C GLN A 39 8.06 0.23 4.24
N VAL A 40 7.58 1.48 4.22
CA VAL A 40 6.33 1.89 4.87
C VAL A 40 5.40 2.50 3.84
N LEU A 41 4.15 2.05 3.85
CA LEU A 41 3.03 2.70 3.17
C LEU A 41 2.33 3.65 4.14
N HIS A 42 2.31 4.93 3.80
CA HIS A 42 1.46 5.95 4.40
C HIS A 42 0.15 6.00 3.63
N LEU A 43 -0.94 5.57 4.26
CA LEU A 43 -2.28 5.51 3.66
C LEU A 43 -3.18 6.55 4.32
N GLU A 44 -3.72 7.47 3.53
CA GLU A 44 -4.76 8.39 3.96
C GLU A 44 -6.13 7.90 3.46
N CYS A 45 -7.04 7.65 4.39
CA CYS A 45 -8.41 7.18 4.11
C CYS A 45 -9.36 7.52 5.27
N ASP A 46 -10.65 7.25 5.09
CA ASP A 46 -11.61 7.23 6.20
C ASP A 46 -11.42 5.99 7.08
N GLU A 47 -11.67 6.11 8.40
CA GLU A 47 -11.44 5.03 9.38
C GLU A 47 -12.30 3.79 9.10
N GLY A 48 -13.53 4.00 8.63
CA GLY A 48 -14.44 2.92 8.26
C GLY A 48 -13.96 2.07 7.07
N ASP A 49 -13.14 2.64 6.19
CA ASP A 49 -12.68 1.98 4.96
C ASP A 49 -11.39 1.17 5.16
N LEU A 50 -10.61 1.49 6.20
CA LEU A 50 -9.30 0.87 6.45
C LEU A 50 -9.32 -0.67 6.43
N PRO A 51 -10.28 -1.37 7.08
CA PRO A 51 -10.31 -2.84 7.07
C PRO A 51 -10.52 -3.45 5.68
N GLU A 52 -11.31 -2.80 4.83
CA GLU A 52 -11.54 -3.24 3.45
C GLU A 52 -10.36 -2.90 2.55
N LEU A 53 -9.80 -1.69 2.71
CA LEU A 53 -8.62 -1.22 1.98
C LEU A 53 -7.41 -2.11 2.22
N LYS A 54 -7.13 -2.53 3.47
CA LYS A 54 -6.02 -3.45 3.78
C LYS A 54 -6.08 -4.72 2.91
N LYS A 55 -7.26 -5.29 2.68
CA LYS A 55 -7.46 -6.49 1.83
C LYS A 55 -7.19 -6.19 0.36
N LYS A 56 -7.71 -5.06 -0.16
CA LYS A 56 -7.53 -4.64 -1.56
C LYS A 56 -6.06 -4.34 -1.85
N ILE A 57 -5.41 -3.59 -0.96
CA ILE A 57 -3.99 -3.21 -1.04
C ILE A 57 -3.12 -4.47 -1.07
N LYS A 58 -3.32 -5.42 -0.14
CA LYS A 58 -2.57 -6.68 -0.14
C LYS A 58 -2.65 -7.41 -1.47
N LYS A 59 -3.86 -7.51 -2.02
CA LYS A 59 -4.10 -8.19 -3.30
C LYS A 59 -3.47 -7.47 -4.49
N LEU A 60 -3.39 -6.13 -4.44
CA LEU A 60 -2.76 -5.31 -5.46
C LEU A 60 -1.23 -5.43 -5.40
N CYS A 61 -0.64 -5.28 -4.22
CA CYS A 61 0.82 -5.36 -4.04
C CYS A 61 1.34 -6.75 -4.44
N SER A 62 0.70 -7.84 -4.01
CA SER A 62 1.13 -9.20 -4.39
C SER A 62 1.00 -9.50 -5.89
N LYS A 63 0.19 -8.75 -6.65
CA LYS A 63 0.14 -8.88 -8.12
C LYS A 63 1.29 -8.17 -8.81
N ILE A 64 1.75 -7.06 -8.25
CA ILE A 64 2.85 -6.25 -8.81
C ILE A 64 4.18 -6.86 -8.40
N GLU A 65 4.30 -7.29 -7.16
CA GLU A 65 5.51 -7.86 -6.57
C GLU A 65 5.10 -9.06 -5.71
N PRO A 66 5.17 -10.29 -6.27
CA PRO A 66 4.74 -11.50 -5.57
C PRO A 66 5.47 -11.79 -4.25
N GLY A 67 6.64 -11.16 -4.04
CA GLY A 67 7.41 -11.21 -2.81
C GLY A 67 7.09 -10.10 -1.79
N CYS A 68 6.14 -9.21 -2.08
CA CYS A 68 5.76 -8.14 -1.18
C CYS A 68 4.73 -8.61 -0.14
N PHE A 69 5.06 -8.41 1.14
CA PHE A 69 4.21 -8.70 2.29
C PHE A 69 3.81 -7.39 2.98
N LEU A 70 2.61 -7.37 3.58
CA LEU A 70 2.16 -6.25 4.40
C LEU A 70 1.77 -6.76 5.78
N ASP A 71 2.28 -6.09 6.81
CA ASP A 71 2.00 -6.33 8.23
C ASP A 71 0.87 -5.41 8.69
N PHE A 72 -0.16 -5.95 9.34
CA PHE A 72 -1.42 -5.26 9.63
C PHE A 72 -1.88 -5.33 11.08
#